data_AF-A0A6P0YK50-F1
#
_entry.id   AF-A0A6P0YK50-F1
#
_cell.length_a   1.000
_cell.length_b   1.000
_cell.length_c   1.000
_cell.angle_alpha   90.00
_cell.angle_beta   90.00
_cell.angle_gamma   90.00
#
_symmetry.space_group_name_H-M   'P 1'
#
loop_
_entity.id
_entity.type
_entity.pdbx_description
1 polymer ?
#
loop_
_entity_poly.entity_id
_entity_poly.type
_entity_poly.pdbx_seq_one_letter_code
_entity_poly.pdbx_strand_id
1 'polypeptide(L)'
;MIDLHLQVQLQKRKNPFGSSRVDHPFQTHSDADNVFSKEFHRIQSTLKDIKQDINHQSKGVVVVGEPGFGKTHLMMRLANSRLKTNRLLFIRQPNNPDAIIYHIYSRILESLIRCIPKINYTQLEYLIANSCAKIFQEIIIENPDLYPKKESKKDQ
;
A
#
# COMPACT_ATOMS: atom_id res chain seq x y z
N MET A 1 -13.76 25.18 -8.12
CA MET A 1 -14.06 26.21 -7.11
C MET A 1 -14.25 25.49 -5.79
N ILE A 2 -13.36 25.67 -4.82
CA ILE A 2 -13.47 24.99 -3.51
C ILE A 2 -14.60 25.67 -2.73
N ASP A 3 -15.49 24.86 -2.16
CA ASP A 3 -16.66 25.31 -1.40
C ASP A 3 -16.20 26.11 -0.16
N LEU A 4 -16.57 27.39 -0.11
CA LEU A 4 -16.25 28.33 0.97
C LEU A 4 -16.75 27.83 2.32
N HIS A 5 -17.83 27.04 2.33
CA HIS A 5 -18.40 26.45 3.53
C HIS A 5 -17.50 25.36 4.12
N LEU A 6 -16.81 24.60 3.25
CA LEU A 6 -15.86 23.57 3.65
C LEU A 6 -14.61 24.17 4.31
N GLN A 7 -14.10 25.28 3.78
CA GLN A 7 -12.95 26.01 4.37
C GLN A 7 -13.26 26.54 5.78
N VAL A 8 -14.44 27.13 5.97
CA VAL A 8 -14.84 27.69 7.28
C VAL A 8 -14.99 26.58 8.34
N GLN A 9 -15.46 25.39 7.96
CA GLN A 9 -15.58 24.27 8.89
C GLN A 9 -14.22 23.64 9.26
N LEU A 10 -13.26 23.63 8.32
CA LEU A 10 -11.90 23.15 8.58
C LEU A 10 -11.18 24.11 9.53
N GLN A 11 -11.21 25.42 9.30
CA GLN A 11 -10.56 26.44 10.17
C GLN A 11 -10.98 26.39 11.65
N LYS A 12 -12.19 25.92 11.97
CA LYS A 12 -12.69 25.84 13.35
C LYS A 12 -12.11 24.68 14.16
N ARG A 13 -11.44 23.70 13.54
CA ARG A 13 -10.83 22.57 14.26
C ARG A 13 -9.36 22.85 14.55
N LYS A 14 -9.00 22.88 15.85
CA LYS A 14 -7.59 22.98 16.29
C LYS A 14 -6.80 21.83 15.65
N ASN A 15 -5.70 22.15 14.96
CA ASN A 15 -4.89 21.14 14.27
C ASN A 15 -4.44 20.06 15.28
N PRO A 16 -4.91 18.81 15.14
CA PRO A 16 -4.59 17.75 16.10
C PRO A 16 -3.12 17.29 16.02
N PHE A 17 -2.39 17.71 14.97
CA PHE A 17 -1.00 17.36 14.72
C PHE A 17 -0.02 18.53 14.90
N GLY A 18 -0.44 19.61 15.57
CA GLY A 18 0.38 20.82 15.73
C GLY A 18 1.77 20.59 16.36
N SER A 19 1.95 19.52 17.13
CA SER A 19 3.21 19.13 17.76
C SER A 19 3.89 17.91 17.13
N SER A 20 3.31 17.28 16.09
CA SER A 20 3.84 16.06 15.47
C SER A 20 3.82 16.18 13.94
N ARG A 21 5.01 16.33 13.36
CA ARG A 21 5.20 16.43 11.91
C ARG A 21 5.60 15.08 11.32
N VAL A 22 4.90 14.66 10.26
CA VAL A 22 5.21 13.47 9.47
C VAL A 22 5.58 13.89 8.06
N ASP A 23 6.79 13.52 7.61
CA ASP A 23 7.31 13.86 6.29
C ASP A 23 7.14 12.74 5.25
N HIS A 24 6.90 11.50 5.70
CA HIS A 24 6.57 10.38 4.83
C HIS A 24 5.78 9.29 5.57
N PRO A 25 4.95 8.50 4.86
CA PRO A 25 4.06 7.53 5.49
C PRO A 25 4.77 6.35 6.14
N PHE A 26 6.06 6.15 5.88
CA PHE A 26 6.85 5.08 6.51
C PHE A 26 7.46 5.46 7.87
N GLN A 27 7.17 6.66 8.39
CA GLN A 27 7.59 7.02 9.75
C GLN A 27 6.68 6.38 10.79
N THR A 28 7.16 6.30 12.03
CA THR A 28 6.35 5.85 13.16
C THR A 28 6.21 7.02 14.13
N HIS A 29 4.98 7.50 14.27
CA HIS A 29 4.60 8.54 15.24
C HIS A 29 3.35 8.09 15.98
N SER A 30 3.08 8.70 17.14
CA SER A 30 1.84 8.48 17.88
C SER A 30 0.64 8.87 17.01
N ASP A 31 -0.24 7.91 16.78
CA ASP A 31 -1.42 8.12 15.95
C ASP A 31 -2.63 8.51 16.80
N ALA A 32 -3.47 9.39 16.27
CA ALA A 32 -4.73 9.79 16.87
C ALA A 32 -5.88 9.13 16.10
N ASP A 33 -6.18 7.87 16.41
CA ASP A 33 -7.08 6.99 15.64
C ASP A 33 -8.50 7.55 15.44
N ASN A 34 -8.94 8.43 16.34
CA ASN A 34 -10.21 9.15 16.26
C ASN A 34 -10.25 10.22 15.15
N VAL A 35 -9.09 10.79 14.79
CA VAL A 35 -8.96 11.77 13.71
C VAL A 35 -8.97 11.04 12.37
N PHE A 36 -9.82 11.50 11.44
CA PHE A 36 -10.03 10.92 10.10
C PHE A 36 -10.43 9.43 10.04
N SER A 37 -11.11 8.91 11.07
CA SER A 37 -11.53 7.51 11.11
C SER A 37 -12.44 7.12 9.94
N LYS A 38 -13.37 8.00 9.54
CA LYS A 38 -14.27 7.77 8.40
C LYS A 38 -13.50 7.70 7.08
N GLU A 39 -12.58 8.63 6.85
CA GLU A 39 -11.74 8.72 5.66
C GLU A 39 -10.80 7.52 5.58
N PHE A 40 -10.22 7.12 6.71
CA PHE A 40 -9.40 5.93 6.83
C PHE A 40 -10.18 4.68 6.45
N HIS A 41 -11.37 4.48 6.99
CA HIS A 41 -12.23 3.34 6.65
C HIS A 41 -12.65 3.36 5.17
N ARG A 42 -12.91 4.54 4.60
CA ARG A 42 -13.22 4.68 3.17
C ARG A 42 -12.07 4.19 2.30
N ILE A 43 -10.83 4.60 2.60
CA ILE A 43 -9.63 4.13 1.89
C ILE A 43 -9.48 2.61 2.06
N GLN A 44 -9.67 2.08 3.27
CA GLN A 44 -9.58 0.65 3.51
C GLN A 44 -10.65 -0.15 2.74
N SER A 45 -11.86 0.37 2.62
CA SER A 45 -12.93 -0.22 1.81
C SER A 45 -12.54 -0.25 0.35
N THR A 46 -12.07 0.87 -0.21
CA THR A 46 -11.62 0.91 -1.61
C THR A 46 -10.51 -0.10 -1.90
N LEU A 47 -9.56 -0.27 -0.98
CA LEU A 47 -8.52 -1.31 -1.13
C LEU A 47 -9.11 -2.73 -1.11
N LYS A 48 -10.13 -2.98 -0.30
CA LYS A 48 -10.83 -4.27 -0.27
C LYS A 48 -11.56 -4.51 -1.59
N ASP A 49 -12.22 -3.48 -2.11
CA ASP A 49 -12.95 -3.56 -3.38
C ASP A 49 -12.00 -3.84 -4.55
N ILE A 50 -10.81 -3.21 -4.59
CA ILE A 50 -9.79 -3.51 -5.61
C ILE A 50 -9.34 -4.97 -5.50
N LYS A 51 -9.10 -5.46 -4.28
CA LYS A 51 -8.66 -6.85 -4.06
C LYS A 51 -9.71 -7.88 -4.51
N GLN A 52 -11.00 -7.54 -4.38
CA GLN A 52 -12.13 -8.42 -4.71
C GLN A 52 -12.65 -8.21 -6.14
N ASP A 53 -12.08 -7.26 -6.89
CA ASP A 53 -12.54 -6.97 -8.24
C ASP A 53 -12.16 -8.11 -9.20
N ILE A 54 -13.19 -8.73 -9.79
CA ILE A 54 -13.07 -9.86 -10.71
C ILE A 54 -12.31 -9.45 -11.98
N ASN A 55 -12.48 -8.18 -12.39
CA ASN A 55 -11.83 -7.64 -13.58
C ASN A 55 -10.41 -7.11 -13.32
N HIS A 56 -9.92 -7.23 -12.07
CA HIS A 56 -8.60 -6.75 -11.64
C HIS A 56 -8.34 -5.27 -12.01
N GLN A 57 -9.38 -4.43 -12.00
CA GLN A 57 -9.29 -3.03 -12.34
C GLN A 57 -8.64 -2.22 -11.24
N SER A 58 -7.81 -1.28 -11.67
CA SER A 58 -7.22 -0.29 -10.77
C SER A 58 -8.25 0.77 -10.38
N LYS A 59 -8.22 1.21 -9.12
CA LYS A 59 -9.02 2.35 -8.64
C LYS A 59 -8.10 3.41 -8.05
N GLY A 60 -8.38 4.67 -8.34
CA GLY A 60 -7.68 5.83 -7.78
C GLY A 60 -8.45 6.45 -6.62
N VAL A 61 -7.74 6.91 -5.59
CA VAL A 61 -8.30 7.71 -4.50
C VAL A 61 -7.53 9.02 -4.41
N VAL A 62 -8.26 10.13 -4.44
CA VAL A 62 -7.69 11.48 -4.29
C VAL A 62 -8.01 11.99 -2.88
N VAL A 63 -6.97 12.29 -2.10
CA VAL A 63 -7.10 12.82 -0.75
C VAL A 63 -6.77 14.31 -0.76
N VAL A 64 -7.77 15.14 -0.50
CA VAL A 64 -7.65 16.61 -0.44
C VAL A 64 -7.85 17.12 0.98
N GLY A 65 -7.26 18.26 1.29
CA GLY A 65 -7.37 18.91 2.59
C GLY A 65 -6.33 20.01 2.74
N GLU A 66 -6.52 20.90 3.69
CA GLU A 66 -5.65 22.04 3.92
C GLU A 66 -4.21 21.62 4.31
N PRO A 67 -3.19 22.45 4.05
CA PRO A 67 -1.84 22.22 4.56
C PRO A 67 -1.85 22.03 6.08
N GLY A 68 -1.02 21.10 6.58
CA GLY A 68 -0.92 20.85 8.02
C GLY A 68 -2.05 20.04 8.66
N PHE A 69 -3.14 19.75 7.94
CA PHE A 69 -4.29 19.00 8.48
C PHE A 69 -4.05 17.50 8.71
N GLY A 70 -2.83 16.98 8.51
CA GLY A 70 -2.53 15.57 8.80
C GLY A 70 -2.85 14.57 7.67
N LYS A 71 -2.90 15.01 6.41
CA LYS A 71 -3.00 14.10 5.26
C LYS A 71 -1.88 13.04 5.27
N THR A 72 -0.65 13.47 5.57
CA THR A 72 0.49 12.56 5.68
C THR A 72 0.37 11.61 6.87
N HIS A 73 -0.22 12.06 7.98
CA HIS A 73 -0.55 11.20 9.13
C HIS A 73 -1.57 10.12 8.74
N LEU A 74 -2.63 10.48 8.00
CA LEU A 74 -3.60 9.50 7.49
C LEU A 74 -2.93 8.45 6.58
N MET A 75 -2.01 8.88 5.70
CA MET A 75 -1.23 7.96 4.87
C MET A 75 -0.26 7.08 5.70
N MET A 76 0.32 7.63 6.76
CA MET A 76 1.18 6.90 7.70
C MET A 76 0.40 5.80 8.42
N ARG A 77 -0.78 6.11 8.95
CA ARG A 77 -1.70 5.11 9.54
C ARG A 77 -2.00 3.98 8.57
N LEU A 78 -2.33 4.33 7.33
CA LEU A 78 -2.60 3.36 6.27
C LEU A 78 -1.40 2.46 6.02
N ALA A 79 -0.21 3.04 5.87
CA ALA A 79 1.02 2.30 5.66
C ALA A 79 1.32 1.35 6.83
N ASN A 80 1.29 1.83 8.07
CA ASN A 80 1.54 1.02 9.26
C ASN A 80 0.52 -0.13 9.40
N SER A 81 -0.73 0.08 9.01
CA SER A 81 -1.76 -0.96 9.05
C SER A 81 -1.58 -2.06 7.99
N ARG A 82 -0.88 -1.77 6.87
CA ARG A 82 -0.79 -2.67 5.70
C ARG A 82 0.60 -3.23 5.41
N LEU A 83 1.67 -2.56 5.83
CA LEU A 83 3.06 -2.98 5.59
C LEU A 83 3.42 -4.36 6.19
N LYS A 84 2.58 -4.89 7.09
CA LYS A 84 2.73 -6.24 7.63
C LYS A 84 2.50 -7.33 6.58
N THR A 85 1.75 -7.04 5.52
CA THR A 85 1.38 -8.04 4.50
C THR A 85 1.46 -7.54 3.06
N ASN A 86 1.52 -6.23 2.84
CA ASN A 86 1.36 -5.63 1.52
C ASN A 86 2.55 -4.72 1.14
N ARG A 87 2.92 -4.75 -0.15
CA ARG A 87 3.85 -3.80 -0.75
C ARG A 87 3.18 -2.44 -0.87
N LEU A 88 3.85 -1.39 -0.40
CA LEU A 88 3.35 -0.02 -0.50
C LEU A 88 4.43 0.87 -1.10
N LEU A 89 4.09 1.53 -2.20
CA LEU A 89 4.97 2.46 -2.91
C LEU A 89 4.63 3.87 -2.48
N PHE A 90 5.65 4.64 -2.08
CA PHE A 90 5.49 6.07 -1.81
C PHE A 90 6.46 6.89 -2.65
N ILE A 91 5.87 7.62 -3.58
CA ILE A 91 6.56 8.53 -4.50
C ILE A 91 6.24 9.94 -4.02
N ARG A 92 7.27 10.71 -3.69
CA ARG A 92 7.12 12.12 -3.33
C ARG A 92 6.86 12.93 -4.59
N GLN A 93 6.39 14.17 -4.41
CA GLN A 93 6.36 15.11 -5.52
C GLN A 93 7.79 15.24 -6.09
N PRO A 94 7.96 15.05 -7.41
CA PRO A 94 9.26 15.22 -8.05
C PRO A 94 9.66 16.70 -7.99
N ASN A 95 10.92 16.94 -7.63
CA ASN A 95 11.47 18.30 -7.54
C ASN A 95 11.77 18.91 -8.91
N ASN A 96 12.00 18.06 -9.92
CA ASN A 96 12.26 18.46 -11.30
C ASN A 96 11.21 17.82 -12.23
N PRO A 97 10.39 18.62 -12.93
CA PRO A 97 9.38 18.11 -13.87
C PRO A 97 9.99 17.34 -15.05
N ASP A 98 11.23 17.63 -15.45
CA ASP A 98 11.89 16.96 -16.58
C ASP A 98 12.42 15.57 -16.22
N ALA A 99 12.51 15.26 -14.92
CA ALA A 99 13.04 14.00 -14.40
C ALA A 99 11.97 13.14 -13.70
N ILE A 100 10.69 13.41 -13.94
CA ILE A 100 9.56 12.69 -13.29
C ILE A 100 9.67 11.18 -13.49
N ILE A 101 9.94 10.76 -14.72
CA ILE A 101 10.03 9.34 -15.09
C ILE A 101 11.16 8.66 -14.31
N TYR A 102 12.35 9.25 -14.32
CA TYR A 102 13.50 8.76 -13.56
C TYR A 102 13.20 8.69 -12.05
N HIS A 103 12.58 9.74 -11.51
CA HIS A 103 12.17 9.77 -10.10
C HIS A 103 11.22 8.62 -9.76
N ILE A 104 10.17 8.41 -10.56
CA ILE A 104 9.20 7.33 -10.33
C ILE A 104 9.91 5.96 -10.35
N TYR A 105 10.71 5.68 -11.38
CA TYR A 105 11.39 4.38 -11.49
C TYR A 105 12.38 4.14 -10.34
N SER A 106 13.19 5.13 -9.96
CA SER A 106 14.10 5.00 -8.81
C SER A 106 13.35 4.62 -7.55
N ARG A 107 12.23 5.29 -7.26
CA ARG A 107 11.43 5.04 -6.06
C ARG A 107 10.73 3.68 -6.08
N ILE A 108 10.34 3.19 -7.25
CA ILE A 108 9.81 1.84 -7.42
C ILE A 108 10.90 0.81 -7.10
N LEU A 109 12.08 0.95 -7.70
CA LEU A 109 13.19 0.02 -7.50
C LEU A 109 13.67 0.03 -6.03
N GLU A 110 13.84 1.21 -5.43
CA GLU A 110 14.17 1.37 -4.00
C GLU A 110 13.18 0.65 -3.08
N SER A 111 11.90 0.63 -3.44
CA SER A 111 10.88 -0.07 -2.65
C SER A 111 10.92 -1.58 -2.88
N LEU A 112 11.16 -2.05 -4.11
CA LEU A 112 11.20 -3.48 -4.42
C LEU A 112 12.36 -4.21 -3.74
N ILE A 113 13.49 -3.54 -3.49
CA ILE A 113 14.62 -4.12 -2.77
C ILE A 113 14.46 -4.12 -1.24
N ARG A 114 13.40 -3.52 -0.69
CA ARG A 114 13.17 -3.53 0.78
C ARG A 114 12.79 -4.94 1.25
N CYS A 115 13.39 -5.38 2.35
CA CYS A 115 13.05 -6.64 3.00
C CYS A 115 11.63 -6.64 3.57
N ILE A 116 10.94 -7.78 3.45
CA ILE A 116 9.66 -8.03 4.12
C ILE A 116 9.95 -8.43 5.56
N PRO A 117 9.33 -7.77 6.56
CA PRO A 117 9.52 -8.14 7.96
C PRO A 117 9.22 -9.62 8.19
N LYS A 118 10.09 -10.31 8.96
CA LYS A 118 9.98 -11.72 9.38
C LYS A 118 10.30 -12.80 8.34
N ILE A 119 10.50 -12.46 7.06
CA ILE A 119 10.68 -13.47 6.00
C ILE A 119 12.06 -13.40 5.34
N ASN A 120 12.95 -12.49 5.75
CA ASN A 120 14.32 -12.29 5.25
C ASN A 120 14.50 -12.14 3.72
N TYR A 121 13.43 -12.16 2.94
CA TYR A 121 13.42 -11.88 1.50
C TYR A 121 13.04 -10.43 1.22
N THR A 122 13.58 -9.90 0.13
CA THR A 122 13.15 -8.64 -0.48
C THR A 122 11.75 -8.77 -1.06
N GLN A 123 11.09 -7.63 -1.23
CA GLN A 123 9.81 -7.56 -1.93
C GLN A 123 9.92 -8.14 -3.35
N LEU A 124 11.02 -7.92 -4.06
CA LEU A 124 11.24 -8.47 -5.40
C LEU A 124 11.36 -10.00 -5.38
N GLU A 125 12.20 -10.56 -4.51
CA GLU A 125 12.38 -12.01 -4.40
C GLU A 125 11.06 -12.71 -4.08
N TYR A 126 10.29 -12.16 -3.13
CA TYR A 126 8.98 -12.69 -2.79
C TYR A 126 7.98 -12.58 -3.95
N LEU A 127 8.14 -11.61 -4.86
CA LEU A 127 7.29 -11.50 -6.06
C LEU A 127 7.63 -12.62 -7.03
N ILE A 128 8.91 -12.77 -7.34
CA ILE A 128 9.41 -13.77 -8.28
C ILE A 128 9.04 -15.17 -7.78
N ALA A 129 9.30 -15.48 -6.51
CA ALA A 129 8.99 -16.78 -5.92
C ALA A 129 7.50 -17.12 -6.03
N ASN A 130 6.60 -16.16 -5.71
CA ASN A 130 5.17 -16.38 -5.83
C ASN A 130 4.69 -16.52 -7.29
N SER A 131 5.25 -15.73 -8.20
CA SER A 131 4.91 -15.83 -9.63
C SER A 131 5.34 -17.18 -10.20
N CYS A 132 6.57 -17.62 -9.92
CA CYS A 132 7.05 -18.94 -10.34
C CYS A 132 6.22 -20.06 -9.73
N ALA A 133 5.92 -20.00 -8.43
CA ALA A 133 5.10 -21.01 -7.75
C ALA A 133 3.71 -21.15 -8.39
N LYS A 134 3.07 -20.03 -8.77
CA LYS A 134 1.78 -20.05 -9.48
C LYS A 134 1.89 -20.67 -10.87
N ILE A 135 2.88 -20.25 -11.66
CA ILE A 135 3.11 -20.81 -13.00
C ILE A 135 3.32 -22.32 -12.91
N PHE A 136 4.12 -22.80 -11.96
CA PHE A 136 4.33 -24.24 -11.76
C PHE A 136 3.05 -24.96 -11.33
N GLN A 137 2.24 -24.36 -10.45
CA GLN A 137 0.94 -24.94 -10.07
C GLN A 137 0.02 -25.08 -11.29
N GLU A 138 -0.07 -24.06 -12.13
CA GLU A 138 -0.87 -24.09 -13.36
C GLU A 138 -0.36 -25.18 -14.32
N ILE A 139 0.95 -25.26 -14.57
CA ILE A 139 1.55 -26.30 -15.43
C ILE A 139 1.26 -27.70 -14.89
N ILE A 140 1.36 -27.92 -13.57
CA ILE A 140 1.08 -29.23 -12.95
C ILE A 140 -0.40 -29.59 -13.09
N ILE A 141 -1.31 -28.61 -12.94
CA ILE A 141 -2.76 -28.83 -13.10
C ILE A 141 -3.09 -29.16 -14.56
N GLU A 142 -2.46 -28.49 -15.53
CA GLU A 142 -2.67 -28.72 -16.96
C GLU A 142 -2.03 -30.02 -17.46
N ASN A 143 -0.95 -30.47 -16.81
CA ASN A 143 -0.19 -31.66 -17.21
C ASN A 143 -0.06 -32.68 -16.06
N PRO A 144 -1.18 -33.25 -15.59
CA PRO A 144 -1.18 -34.16 -14.45
C PRO A 144 -0.35 -35.42 -14.71
N ASP A 145 -0.25 -35.86 -15.97
CA ASP A 145 0.47 -37.06 -16.37
C ASP A 145 2.01 -36.90 -16.26
N LEU A 146 2.52 -35.67 -16.36
CA LEU A 146 3.94 -35.37 -16.22
C LEU A 146 4.38 -35.25 -14.75
N TYR A 147 3.43 -35.00 -13.84
CA TYR A 147 3.69 -34.78 -12.41
C TYR A 147 2.72 -35.59 -11.55
N PRO A 148 2.78 -36.93 -11.60
CA PRO A 148 1.90 -37.77 -10.79
C PRO A 148 2.10 -37.42 -9.32
N LYS A 149 0.99 -37.17 -8.62
CA LYS A 149 1.02 -36.98 -7.16
C LYS A 149 1.63 -38.24 -6.56
N LYS A 150 2.74 -38.10 -5.83
CA LYS A 150 3.28 -39.18 -4.99
C LYS A 150 2.14 -39.64 -4.09
N GLU A 151 1.65 -40.85 -4.30
CA GLU A 151 0.80 -41.52 -3.33
C GLU A 151 1.59 -41.59 -2.03
N SER A 152 1.10 -40.92 -0.98
CA SER A 152 1.64 -41.10 0.34
C SER A 152 1.44 -42.57 0.68
N LYS A 153 2.52 -43.35 0.73
CA LYS A 153 2.49 -44.66 1.37
C LYS A 153 1.94 -44.41 2.78
N LYS A 154 0.69 -44.84 3.00
CA LYS A 154 0.20 -45.03 4.36
C LYS A 154 1.02 -46.19 4.88
N ASP A 155 1.98 -45.87 5.74
CA ASP A 155 2.70 -46.86 6.53
C ASP A 155 1.63 -47.70 7.26
N GLN A 156 1.62 -49.00 6.95
CA GLN A 156 0.83 -50.02 7.61
C GLN A 156 1.45 -50.36 8.96
#